data_AF-A0A537ED68-F1
#
_entry.id   AF-A0A537ED68-F1
#
_cell.length_a   1.000
_cell.length_b   1.000
_cell.length_c   1.000
_cell.angle_alpha   90.00
_cell.angle_beta   90.00
_cell.angle_gamma   90.00
#
_symmetry.space_group_name_H-M   'P 1'
#
loop_
_entity.id
_entity.type
_entity.pdbx_description
1 polymer ?
#
loop_
_entity_poly.entity_id
_entity_poly.type
_entity_poly.pdbx_seq_one_letter_code
_entity_poly.pdbx_strand_id
1 'polypeptide(L)' 'MKPKAEFVWSDPLLLDQQLTQEERMVRDAAHDYCQGKLMPRVLEGFRNEVTDPRIFRELGELGMLGPTISS' A
#
# COMPACT_ATOMS: atom_id res chain seq x y z
N MET A 1 23.79 -7.32 29.73
CA MET A 1 22.64 -6.39 29.61
C MET A 1 21.89 -6.74 28.34
N LYS A 2 20.55 -6.89 28.39
CA LYS A 2 19.75 -6.99 27.17
C LYS A 2 19.67 -5.59 26.54
N PRO A 3 19.86 -5.44 25.22
CA PRO A 3 19.68 -4.14 24.56
C PRO A 3 18.26 -3.64 24.81
N LYS A 4 18.12 -2.34 25.07
CA LYS A 4 16.81 -1.69 25.18
C LYS A 4 16.16 -1.76 23.80
N ALA A 5 14.93 -2.26 23.73
CA ALA A 5 14.18 -2.26 22.47
C ALA A 5 14.07 -0.82 21.96
N GLU A 6 14.39 -0.62 20.68
CA GLU A 6 14.28 0.69 20.03
C GLU A 6 12.80 1.01 19.81
N PHE A 7 12.43 2.25 20.14
CA PHE A 7 11.06 2.72 19.97
C PHE A 7 10.91 3.36 18.59
N VAL A 8 10.02 2.81 17.77
CA VAL A 8 9.73 3.30 16.42
C VAL A 8 8.50 4.20 16.47
N TRP A 9 8.69 5.52 16.33
CA TRP A 9 7.58 6.48 16.42
C TRP A 9 6.50 6.31 15.35
N SER A 10 6.88 5.90 14.14
CA SER A 10 5.95 5.63 13.05
C SER A 10 5.23 4.28 13.19
N ASP A 11 5.68 3.41 14.08
CA ASP A 11 5.08 2.11 14.37
C ASP A 11 5.26 1.71 15.85
N PRO A 12 4.59 2.40 16.80
CA PRO A 12 4.83 2.22 18.23
C PRO A 12 4.54 0.82 18.77
N LEU A 13 3.70 0.05 18.07
CA LEU A 13 3.30 -1.31 18.44
C LEU A 13 3.91 -2.38 17.53
N LEU A 14 4.86 -2.00 16.67
CA LEU A 14 5.58 -2.89 15.76
C LEU A 14 4.61 -3.73 14.91
N LEU A 15 3.59 -3.10 14.33
CA LEU A 15 2.64 -3.71 13.41
C LEU A 15 3.37 -4.47 12.29
N ASP A 16 4.47 -3.93 11.77
CA ASP A 16 5.29 -4.61 10.75
C ASP A 16 5.74 -6.01 11.19
N GLN A 17 6.05 -6.21 12.48
CA GLN A 17 6.46 -7.50 13.04
C GLN A 17 5.29 -8.46 13.28
N GLN A 18 4.06 -7.96 13.32
CA GLN A 18 2.85 -8.77 13.49
C GLN A 18 2.36 -9.35 12.16
N LEU A 19 2.81 -8.79 11.03
CA LEU A 19 2.46 -9.25 9.70
C LEU A 19 3.26 -10.51 9.31
N THR A 20 2.62 -11.36 8.53
CA THR A 20 3.30 -12.42 7.78
C THR A 20 4.15 -11.83 6.65
N GLN A 21 5.04 -12.64 6.07
CA GLN A 21 5.85 -12.19 4.95
C GLN A 21 5.02 -11.85 3.71
N GLU A 22 3.96 -12.61 3.46
CA GLU A 22 3.02 -12.37 2.36
C GLU A 22 2.28 -11.04 2.54
N GLU A 23 1.77 -10.76 3.74
CA GLU A 23 1.10 -9.49 4.04
C GLU A 23 2.04 -8.29 3.89
N ARG A 24 3.31 -8.42 4.29
CA ARG A 24 4.33 -7.38 4.05
C ARG A 24 4.55 -7.16 2.56
N MET A 25 4.67 -8.23 1.77
CA MET A 25 4.84 -8.13 0.31
C MET A 25 3.64 -7.44 -0.36
N VAL A 26 2.41 -7.78 0.03
CA VAL A 26 1.19 -7.14 -0.49
C VAL A 26 1.17 -5.65 -0.12
N ARG A 27 1.48 -5.31 1.13
CA ARG A 27 1.57 -3.92 1.59
C ARG A 27 2.61 -3.13 0.80
N ASP A 28 3.80 -3.67 0.62
CA ASP A 28 4.90 -2.99 -0.05
C ASP A 28 4.58 -2.79 -1.54
N ALA A 29 3.99 -3.79 -2.21
CA ALA A 29 3.50 -3.65 -3.59
C ALA A 29 2.41 -2.58 -3.73
N ALA A 30 1.46 -2.55 -2.79
CA ALA A 30 0.43 -1.51 -2.75
C ALA A 30 1.04 -0.11 -2.53
N HIS A 31 2.03 0.00 -1.64
CA HIS A 31 2.74 1.25 -1.37
C HIS A 31 3.46 1.75 -2.63
N ASP A 32 4.22 0.90 -3.30
CA ASP A 32 4.98 1.24 -4.51
C ASP A 32 4.06 1.72 -5.65
N TYR A 33 2.91 1.05 -5.83
CA TYR A 33 1.91 1.49 -6.80
C TYR A 33 1.32 2.86 -6.44
N CYS A 34 0.97 3.06 -5.17
CA CYS A 34 0.41 4.34 -4.71
C CYS A 34 1.41 5.49 -4.92
N GLN A 35 2.67 5.30 -4.56
CA GLN A 35 3.70 6.34 -4.72
C GLN A 35 4.07 6.56 -6.19
N GLY A 36 4.22 5.48 -6.98
CA GLY A 36 4.70 5.56 -8.36
C GLY A 36 3.63 5.98 -9.37
N LYS A 37 2.37 5.61 -9.16
CA LYS A 37 1.28 5.80 -10.14
C LYS A 37 0.18 6.73 -9.66
N LEU A 38 -0.23 6.66 -8.39
CA LEU A 38 -1.34 7.47 -7.88
C LEU A 38 -0.89 8.86 -7.44
N MET A 39 0.22 8.97 -6.69
CA MET A 39 0.76 10.25 -6.20
C MET A 39 0.94 11.31 -7.30
N PRO A 40 1.49 11.02 -8.50
CA PRO A 40 1.62 12.05 -9.55
C PRO A 40 0.26 12.48 -10.14
N ARG A 41 -0.76 11.63 -10.07
CA ARG A 41 -2.09 11.87 -10.68
C ARG A 41 -3.06 12.58 -9.72
N VAL A 42 -2.83 12.49 -8.40
CA VAL A 42 -3.79 12.91 -7.38
C VAL A 42 -4.10 14.41 -7.42
N LEU A 43 -3.09 15.26 -7.67
CA LEU A 43 -3.26 16.71 -7.61
C LEU A 43 -4.18 17.23 -8.74
N GLU A 44 -3.94 16.79 -9.97
CA GLU A 44 -4.74 17.17 -11.12
C GLU A 44 -6.09 16.47 -11.13
N GLY A 45 -6.12 15.18 -10.78
CA GLY A 45 -7.36 14.40 -10.68
C GLY A 45 -8.32 14.99 -9.67
N PHE A 46 -7.83 15.35 -8.48
CA PHE A 46 -8.65 16.00 -7.44
C PHE A 46 -9.12 17.39 -7.88
N ARG A 47 -8.23 18.19 -8.48
CA ARG A 47 -8.55 19.56 -8.91
C ARG A 47 -9.64 19.61 -9.98
N ASN A 48 -9.62 18.67 -10.91
CA ASN A 48 -10.52 18.64 -12.07
C ASN A 48 -11.67 17.64 -11.90
N GLU A 49 -11.79 16.99 -10.74
CA GLU A 49 -12.78 15.94 -10.47
C GLU A 49 -12.74 14.79 -11.51
N VAL A 50 -11.54 14.47 -12.01
CA VAL A 50 -11.32 13.41 -13.01
C VAL A 50 -10.67 12.21 -12.34
N THR A 51 -11.27 11.03 -12.57
CA THR A 51 -10.67 9.74 -12.23
C THR A 51 -10.29 9.00 -13.49
N ASP A 52 -9.04 8.55 -13.59
CA ASP A 52 -8.55 7.78 -14.71
C ASP A 52 -9.01 6.31 -14.62
N PRO A 53 -9.86 5.81 -15.55
CA PRO A 53 -10.33 4.43 -15.52
C PRO A 53 -9.21 3.38 -15.61
N ARG A 54 -8.03 3.75 -16.11
CA ARG A 54 -6.86 2.85 -16.20
C ARG A 54 -6.39 2.41 -14.81
N ILE A 55 -6.63 3.21 -13.78
CA ILE A 55 -6.28 2.88 -12.39
C ILE A 55 -6.90 1.54 -11.98
N PHE A 56 -8.14 1.25 -12.38
CA PHE A 56 -8.80 -0.01 -12.07
C PHE A 56 -8.14 -1.19 -12.78
N ARG A 57 -7.68 -1.02 -14.03
CA ARG A 57 -6.96 -2.08 -14.75
C ARG A 57 -5.60 -2.34 -14.13
N GLU A 58 -4.86 -1.28 -13.82
CA GLU A 58 -3.56 -1.35 -13.15
C GLU A 58 -3.68 -2.06 -11.78
N LEU A 59 -4.70 -1.73 -10.99
CA LEU A 59 -4.97 -2.40 -9.71
C LEU A 59 -5.36 -3.88 -9.89
N GLY A 60 -6.12 -4.21 -10.95
CA GLY A 60 -6.48 -5.59 -11.28
C GLY A 60 -5.27 -6.44 -11.67
N GLU A 61 -4.35 -5.89 -12.47
CA GLU A 61 -3.10 -6.56 -12.85
C GLU A 61 -2.20 -6.85 -11.65
N LEU A 62 -2.26 -6.01 -10.61
CA LEU A 62 -1.55 -6.20 -9.35
C LEU A 62 -2.25 -7.17 -8.37
N GLY A 63 -3.42 -7.71 -8.74
CA GLY A 63 -4.22 -8.57 -7.85
C GLY A 63 -4.86 -7.83 -6.67
N MET A 64 -4.99 -6.50 -6.77
CA MET A 64 -5.50 -5.65 -5.69
C MET A 64 -7.03 -5.43 -5.77
N LEU A 65 -7.71 -6.05 -6.74
CA LEU A 65 -9.16 -6.02 -6.87
C LEU A 65 -9.77 -7.36 -6.43
N GLY A 66 -10.68 -7.31 -5.45
CA GLY A 66 -11.27 -8.51 -4.85
C GLY A 66 -10.28 -9.38 -4.06
N PRO A 67 -9.39 -8.81 -3.21
CA PRO A 67 -8.32 -9.57 -2.54
C PRO A 67 -8.81 -10.69 -1.61
N THR A 68 -10.09 -10.68 -1.24
CA THR A 68 -10.72 -11.71 -0.39
C THR A 68 -11.63 -12.67 -1.16
N ILE A 69 -11.74 -12.52 -2.49
CA ILE A 69 -12.57 -13.38 -3.33
C ILE A 69 -11.74 -14.63 -3.66
N SER A 70 -12.27 -15.79 -3.30
CA SER A 70 -11.67 -17.07 -3.70
C SER A 70 -11.66 -17.18 -5.23
N SER A 71 -10.50 -17.54 -5.78
CA SER A 71 -10.32 -17.83 -7.21
C SER A 71 -11.16 -19.01 -7.67
#